data_AF-A0A0N8HF22-F1
#
_entry.id   AF-A0A0N8HF22-F1
#
_cell.length_a   1.000
_cell.length_b   1.000
_cell.length_c   1.000
_cell.angle_alpha   90.00
_cell.angle_beta   90.00
_cell.angle_gamma   90.00
#
_symmetry.space_group_name_H-M   'P 1'
#
loop_
_entity.id
_entity.type
_entity.pdbx_description
1 polymer ?
#
loop_
_entity_poly.entity_id
_entity_poly.type
_entity_poly.pdbx_seq_one_letter_code
_entity_poly.pdbx_strand_id
1 'polypeptide(L)'
;MSWWSSLFEGKKRRKQEASAKPTLSENDDDLYPEAVDRVMSSGNCSVSFVQSTFHIGFLRASKLIDAMERDGIISPLGTSGSRRILSDQERENIKRSVSTDGKRPDADDPFDREFYFVPYPRISTPHSDLLLSGTKCYMGDPVFAELAIRHGRWVPSNKSGQVSDFFTHTDIGQLDFAINDYIDFLVEVRAVVESDLPSQTKYEMIIAIGQLTGSDGHSHEAFIEAHGGIKRFLAKVI
;
A
#
# COMPACT_ATOMS: atom_id res chain seq x y z
N MET A 1 3.11 27.18 28.49
CA MET A 1 3.92 26.59 27.40
C MET A 1 4.07 25.08 27.62
N SER A 2 3.14 24.27 27.11
CA SER A 2 3.27 22.80 27.01
C SER A 2 2.07 22.26 26.19
N TRP A 3 1.88 22.80 24.99
CA TRP A 3 0.88 22.25 24.07
C TRP A 3 1.44 21.04 23.30
N TRP A 4 2.77 21.00 23.10
CA TRP A 4 3.46 19.96 22.35
C TRP A 4 3.65 18.65 23.12
N SER A 5 3.80 18.67 24.44
CA SER A 5 3.87 17.44 25.26
C SER A 5 2.58 16.62 25.13
N SER A 6 1.42 17.29 25.06
CA SER A 6 0.12 16.62 24.89
C SER A 6 -0.07 15.94 23.53
N LEU A 7 0.76 16.26 22.51
CA LEU A 7 0.71 15.60 21.20
C LEU A 7 1.45 14.24 21.22
N PHE A 8 2.42 14.09 22.13
CA PHE A 8 3.27 12.90 22.26
C PHE A 8 3.09 12.14 23.59
N GLU A 9 2.26 12.64 24.50
CA GLU A 9 1.84 11.93 25.70
C GLU A 9 0.89 10.78 25.33
N GLY A 10 1.48 9.58 25.19
CA GLY A 10 0.75 8.34 24.97
C GLY A 10 -0.39 8.16 25.98
N LYS A 11 -1.62 8.20 25.47
CA LYS A 11 -2.85 7.98 26.24
C LYS A 11 -2.89 6.51 26.68
N LYS A 12 -2.32 6.20 27.85
CA LYS A 12 -2.54 4.93 28.57
C LYS A 12 -4.05 4.76 28.82
N ARG A 13 -4.73 4.00 27.97
CA ARG A 13 -6.09 3.50 28.22
C ARG A 13 -6.08 1.97 28.24
N ARG A 14 -6.19 1.48 29.48
CA ARG A 14 -6.89 0.28 29.96
C ARG A 14 -6.89 -0.94 29.03
N LYS A 15 -6.06 -1.90 29.44
CA LYS A 15 -6.23 -3.34 29.29
C LYS A 15 -7.67 -3.74 29.70
N GLN A 16 -8.48 -4.11 28.72
CA GLN A 16 -9.59 -5.04 28.92
C GLN A 16 -9.35 -6.20 27.95
N GLU A 17 -9.14 -7.36 28.54
CA GLU A 17 -9.08 -8.66 27.88
C GLU A 17 -10.45 -8.96 27.25
N ALA A 18 -10.45 -9.21 25.94
CA ALA A 18 -11.48 -9.99 25.27
C ALA A 18 -10.77 -10.84 24.21
N SER A 19 -10.53 -12.09 24.59
CA SER A 19 -10.18 -13.30 23.82
C SER A 19 -9.53 -13.16 22.44
N ALA A 20 -8.29 -13.64 22.36
CA ALA A 20 -7.60 -13.91 21.10
C ALA A 20 -8.16 -15.16 20.38
N LYS A 21 -8.56 -14.94 19.11
CA LYS A 21 -8.34 -15.73 17.87
C LYS A 21 -8.99 -17.11 17.69
N PRO A 22 -9.21 -17.58 16.43
CA PRO A 22 -8.53 -17.19 15.16
C PRO A 22 -9.46 -16.58 14.09
N THR A 23 -9.08 -15.56 13.30
CA THR A 23 -8.21 -15.60 12.09
C THR A 23 -8.10 -16.97 11.45
N LEU A 24 -9.19 -17.44 10.83
CA LEU A 24 -9.14 -18.50 9.83
C LEU A 24 -8.39 -17.98 8.61
N SER A 25 -7.33 -18.67 8.24
CA SER A 25 -6.83 -18.74 6.87
C SER A 25 -8.01 -18.85 5.91
N GLU A 26 -8.02 -18.07 4.83
CA GLU A 26 -9.13 -17.99 3.86
C GLU A 26 -9.35 -19.27 3.02
N ASN A 27 -8.79 -20.40 3.46
CA ASN A 27 -8.91 -21.75 2.90
C ASN A 27 -9.40 -22.83 3.89
N ASP A 28 -9.78 -22.48 5.14
CA ASP A 28 -10.24 -23.44 6.15
C ASP A 28 -11.77 -23.41 6.37
N ASP A 29 -12.58 -23.39 5.30
CA ASP A 29 -14.00 -23.71 5.48
C ASP A 29 -14.15 -25.23 5.51
N ASP A 30 -14.66 -25.77 6.64
CA ASP A 30 -14.84 -27.21 6.84
C ASP A 30 -15.63 -27.90 5.71
N LEU A 31 -16.52 -27.17 5.03
CA LEU A 31 -17.33 -27.68 3.93
C LEU A 31 -16.61 -27.66 2.58
N TYR A 32 -15.45 -27.04 2.46
CA TYR A 32 -14.73 -26.90 1.20
C TYR A 32 -14.43 -28.22 0.47
N PRO A 33 -13.80 -29.23 1.10
CA PRO A 33 -13.51 -30.49 0.41
C PRO A 33 -14.77 -31.20 -0.09
N GLU A 34 -15.83 -31.22 0.72
CA GLU A 34 -17.10 -31.83 0.34
C GLU A 34 -17.80 -31.05 -0.78
N ALA A 35 -17.71 -29.72 -0.75
CA ALA A 35 -18.25 -28.84 -1.78
C ALA A 35 -17.54 -29.04 -3.13
N VAL A 36 -16.21 -29.22 -3.12
CA VAL A 36 -15.43 -29.52 -4.33
C VAL A 36 -15.92 -30.82 -4.95
N ASP A 37 -15.97 -31.90 -4.17
CA ASP A 37 -16.42 -33.21 -4.66
C ASP A 37 -17.82 -33.14 -5.25
N ARG A 38 -18.71 -32.39 -4.57
CA ARG A 38 -20.09 -32.26 -5.00
C ARG A 38 -20.24 -31.46 -6.29
N VAL A 39 -19.50 -30.36 -6.44
CA VAL A 39 -19.46 -29.56 -7.67
C VAL A 39 -18.87 -30.38 -8.83
N MET A 40 -17.77 -31.10 -8.58
CA MET A 40 -17.11 -31.97 -9.56
C MET A 40 -18.03 -33.07 -10.07
N SER A 41 -18.78 -33.71 -9.16
CA SER A 41 -19.74 -34.76 -9.52
C SER A 41 -20.97 -34.25 -10.27
N SER A 42 -21.43 -33.02 -9.99
CA SER A 42 -22.66 -32.47 -10.56
C SER A 42 -22.44 -31.73 -11.88
N GLY A 43 -21.23 -31.22 -12.13
CA GLY A 43 -20.95 -30.35 -13.26
C GLY A 43 -21.42 -28.90 -13.08
N ASN A 44 -22.00 -28.55 -11.92
CA ASN A 44 -22.60 -27.23 -11.66
C ASN A 44 -21.83 -26.49 -10.56
N CYS A 45 -21.24 -25.34 -10.92
CA CYS A 45 -20.46 -24.48 -10.02
C CYS A 45 -21.11 -23.11 -9.77
N SER A 46 -22.44 -23.04 -9.83
CA SER A 46 -23.18 -21.84 -9.46
C SER A 46 -23.30 -21.69 -7.93
N VAL A 47 -23.28 -20.44 -7.44
CA VAL A 47 -23.45 -20.14 -6.02
C VAL A 47 -24.77 -20.73 -5.49
N SER A 48 -25.87 -20.60 -6.24
CA SER A 48 -27.18 -21.14 -5.88
C SER A 48 -27.20 -22.67 -5.73
N PHE A 49 -26.40 -23.39 -6.52
CA PHE A 49 -26.27 -24.84 -6.40
C PHE A 49 -25.59 -25.23 -5.07
N VAL A 50 -24.51 -24.53 -4.71
CA VAL A 50 -23.81 -24.76 -3.43
C VAL A 50 -24.71 -24.39 -2.24
N GLN A 51 -25.48 -23.29 -2.36
CA GLN A 51 -26.44 -22.89 -1.32
C GLN A 51 -27.49 -23.96 -1.03
N SER A 52 -28.13 -24.51 -2.07
CA SER A 52 -29.20 -25.50 -1.88
C SER A 52 -28.66 -26.87 -1.46
N THR A 53 -27.44 -27.22 -1.88
CA THR A 53 -26.84 -28.53 -1.58
C THR A 53 -26.31 -28.62 -0.16
N PHE A 54 -25.72 -27.55 0.37
CA PHE A 54 -25.13 -27.51 1.71
C PHE A 54 -25.96 -26.72 2.74
N HIS A 55 -27.11 -26.18 2.32
CA HIS A 55 -28.00 -25.35 3.15
C HIS A 55 -27.28 -24.17 3.84
N ILE A 56 -26.41 -23.50 3.10
CA ILE A 56 -25.61 -22.37 3.57
C ILE A 56 -26.06 -21.03 2.98
N GLY A 57 -25.73 -19.94 3.68
CA GLY A 57 -25.99 -18.57 3.22
C GLY A 57 -25.15 -18.17 2.00
N PHE A 58 -25.63 -17.18 1.25
CA PHE A 58 -25.01 -16.70 0.00
C PHE A 58 -23.53 -16.32 0.17
N LEU A 59 -23.18 -15.56 1.22
CA LEU A 59 -21.81 -15.12 1.45
C LEU A 59 -20.83 -16.30 1.63
N ARG A 60 -21.26 -17.35 2.33
CA ARG A 60 -20.43 -18.55 2.54
C ARG A 60 -20.30 -19.36 1.25
N ALA A 61 -21.40 -19.55 0.52
CA ALA A 61 -21.37 -20.22 -0.78
C ALA A 61 -20.51 -19.46 -1.81
N SER A 62 -20.57 -18.13 -1.84
CA SER A 62 -19.71 -17.30 -2.69
C SER A 62 -18.24 -17.54 -2.36
N LYS A 63 -17.87 -17.49 -1.07
CA LYS A 63 -16.49 -17.74 -0.64
C LYS A 63 -15.99 -19.13 -1.04
N LEU A 64 -16.81 -20.16 -0.94
CA LEU A 64 -16.46 -21.50 -1.39
C LEU A 64 -16.21 -21.55 -2.90
N ILE A 65 -17.06 -20.90 -3.70
CA ILE A 65 -16.89 -20.79 -5.14
C ILE A 65 -15.63 -19.99 -5.50
N ASP A 66 -15.36 -18.89 -4.82
CA ASP A 66 -14.17 -18.07 -5.04
C ASP A 66 -12.89 -18.82 -4.64
N ALA A 67 -12.94 -19.65 -3.60
CA ALA A 67 -11.85 -20.56 -3.24
C ALA A 67 -11.61 -21.63 -4.32
N MET A 68 -12.67 -22.22 -4.88
CA MET A 68 -12.56 -23.17 -5.99
C MET A 68 -11.98 -22.53 -7.26
N GLU A 69 -12.25 -21.24 -7.50
CA GLU A 69 -11.65 -20.48 -8.60
C GLU A 69 -10.15 -20.31 -8.37
N ARG A 70 -9.75 -19.88 -7.16
CA ARG A 70 -8.35 -19.71 -6.77
C ARG A 70 -7.55 -21.00 -6.88
N ASP A 71 -8.13 -22.13 -6.50
CA ASP A 71 -7.50 -23.45 -6.60
C ASP A 71 -7.50 -24.01 -8.04
N GLY A 72 -8.02 -23.26 -9.01
CA GLY A 72 -8.07 -23.66 -10.41
C GLY A 72 -9.02 -24.82 -10.69
N ILE A 73 -10.01 -25.06 -9.83
CA ILE A 73 -11.01 -26.12 -9.99
C ILE A 73 -12.10 -25.66 -10.97
N ILE A 74 -12.47 -24.39 -10.88
CA ILE A 74 -13.48 -23.76 -11.73
C ILE A 74 -12.89 -22.56 -12.48
N SER A 75 -13.50 -22.20 -13.59
CA SER A 75 -13.10 -21.06 -14.38
C SER A 75 -13.40 -19.73 -13.68
N PRO A 76 -12.68 -18.66 -14.05
CA PRO A 76 -13.09 -17.31 -13.73
C PRO A 76 -14.50 -17.01 -14.21
N LEU A 77 -15.10 -15.97 -13.62
CA LEU A 77 -16.41 -15.49 -14.02
C LEU A 77 -16.34 -15.02 -15.49
N GLY A 78 -17.01 -15.75 -16.39
CA GLY A 78 -17.06 -15.38 -17.80
C GLY A 78 -17.95 -14.17 -18.05
N THR A 79 -17.88 -13.60 -19.26
CA THR A 79 -18.71 -12.45 -19.69
C THR A 79 -20.22 -12.74 -19.62
N SER A 80 -20.61 -14.01 -19.70
CA SER A 80 -21.99 -14.49 -19.51
C SER A 80 -22.43 -14.58 -18.04
N GLY A 81 -21.53 -14.29 -17.08
CA GLY A 81 -21.78 -14.46 -15.64
C GLY A 81 -21.77 -15.92 -15.18
N SER A 82 -21.39 -16.86 -16.05
CA SER A 82 -21.32 -18.30 -15.74
C SER A 82 -19.88 -18.76 -15.49
N ARG A 83 -19.74 -19.70 -14.55
CA ARG A 83 -18.51 -20.42 -14.26
C ARG A 83 -18.63 -21.84 -14.85
N ARG A 84 -17.49 -22.45 -15.22
CA ARG A 84 -17.44 -23.85 -15.65
C ARG A 84 -16.36 -24.60 -14.90
N ILE A 85 -16.50 -25.91 -14.77
CA ILE A 85 -15.46 -26.76 -14.20
C ILE A 85 -14.33 -26.91 -15.22
N LEU A 86 -13.10 -26.71 -14.77
CA LEU A 86 -11.92 -26.87 -15.60
C LEU A 86 -11.60 -28.35 -15.75
N SER A 87 -11.30 -28.80 -16.97
CA SER A 87 -10.85 -30.18 -17.24
C SER A 87 -9.46 -30.43 -16.67
N ASP A 88 -9.08 -31.70 -16.48
CA ASP A 88 -7.76 -32.07 -15.97
C ASP A 88 -6.63 -31.51 -16.83
N GLN A 89 -6.82 -31.44 -18.16
CA GLN A 89 -5.85 -30.85 -19.07
C GLN A 89 -5.75 -29.32 -18.89
N GLU A 90 -6.87 -28.63 -18.66
CA GLU A 90 -6.87 -27.18 -18.39
C GLU A 90 -6.28 -26.87 -17.02
N ARG A 91 -6.58 -27.66 -16.00
CA ARG A 91 -5.97 -27.59 -14.67
C ARG A 91 -4.48 -27.80 -14.74
N GLU A 92 -4.06 -28.82 -15.48
CA GLU A 92 -2.65 -29.12 -15.67
C GLU A 92 -1.96 -28.05 -16.52
N ASN A 93 -2.64 -27.44 -17.49
CA ASN A 93 -2.13 -26.28 -18.22
C ASN A 93 -2.01 -25.05 -17.33
N ILE A 94 -2.95 -24.80 -16.40
CA ILE A 94 -2.89 -23.73 -15.42
C ILE A 94 -1.75 -24.00 -14.44
N LYS A 95 -1.63 -25.24 -13.93
CA LYS A 95 -0.49 -25.67 -13.13
C LYS A 95 0.82 -25.57 -13.90
N ARG A 96 0.84 -25.85 -15.21
CA ARG A 96 2.00 -25.70 -16.11
C ARG A 96 2.27 -24.28 -16.55
N SER A 97 1.31 -23.36 -16.52
CA SER A 97 1.58 -21.91 -16.67
C SER A 97 2.03 -21.30 -15.35
N VAL A 98 1.67 -21.92 -14.22
CA VAL A 98 2.18 -21.59 -12.89
C VAL A 98 3.53 -22.31 -12.63
N SER A 99 3.81 -23.43 -13.31
CA SER A 99 5.05 -24.22 -13.24
C SER A 99 5.93 -24.17 -14.49
N THR A 100 5.55 -23.37 -15.51
CA THR A 100 6.53 -22.52 -16.16
C THR A 100 6.98 -21.61 -15.05
N ASP A 101 8.00 -22.09 -14.34
CA ASP A 101 8.94 -21.30 -13.57
C ASP A 101 8.91 -19.88 -14.16
N GLY A 102 8.75 -18.80 -13.41
CA GLY A 102 9.68 -18.52 -12.33
C GLY A 102 11.16 -18.55 -12.77
N LYS A 103 11.46 -18.92 -14.01
CA LYS A 103 12.77 -18.83 -14.62
C LYS A 103 12.82 -17.42 -15.15
N ARG A 104 13.30 -16.56 -14.26
CA ARG A 104 14.01 -15.33 -14.58
C ARG A 104 14.57 -15.41 -16.01
N PRO A 105 14.06 -14.62 -16.96
CA PRO A 105 14.81 -14.30 -18.17
C PRO A 105 16.24 -13.92 -17.77
N ASP A 106 17.25 -14.38 -18.51
CA ASP A 106 18.65 -14.06 -18.18
C ASP A 106 18.79 -12.54 -17.93
N ALA A 107 19.56 -12.17 -16.90
CA ALA A 107 19.66 -10.82 -16.32
C ALA A 107 19.99 -9.67 -17.30
N ASP A 108 20.24 -10.02 -18.57
CA ASP A 108 20.63 -9.14 -19.66
C ASP A 108 19.45 -8.72 -20.57
N ASP A 109 18.21 -9.14 -20.29
CA ASP A 109 17.02 -8.66 -21.04
C ASP A 109 16.73 -7.16 -20.73
N PRO A 110 16.76 -6.26 -21.72
CA PRO A 110 16.49 -4.83 -21.52
C PRO A 110 15.10 -4.49 -20.98
N PHE A 111 14.13 -5.41 -21.13
CA PHE A 111 12.73 -5.24 -20.76
C PHE A 111 12.32 -6.00 -19.48
N ASP A 112 13.21 -6.83 -18.91
CA ASP A 112 12.95 -7.58 -17.68
C ASP A 112 13.52 -6.84 -16.47
N ARG A 113 12.74 -5.90 -15.92
CA ARG A 113 13.09 -5.20 -14.68
C ARG A 113 12.18 -5.66 -13.57
N GLU A 114 12.75 -5.96 -12.42
CA GLU A 114 12.00 -6.25 -11.20
C GLU A 114 11.14 -5.03 -10.87
N PHE A 115 9.89 -5.21 -10.46
CA PHE A 115 9.02 -4.11 -10.08
C PHE A 115 8.74 -4.15 -8.58
N TYR A 116 8.65 -2.96 -7.99
CA TYR A 116 8.17 -2.75 -6.64
C TYR A 116 6.79 -2.11 -6.72
N PHE A 117 5.83 -2.66 -5.99
CA PHE A 117 4.52 -2.04 -5.83
C PHE A 117 4.58 -0.94 -4.78
N VAL A 118 4.01 0.22 -5.10
CA VAL A 118 3.84 1.33 -4.15
C VAL A 118 2.36 1.73 -4.17
N PRO A 119 1.58 1.47 -3.11
CA PRO A 119 0.18 1.87 -3.04
C PRO A 119 0.06 3.40 -3.04
N TYR A 120 -0.97 3.95 -3.70
CA TYR A 120 -1.23 5.39 -3.59
C TYR A 120 -1.81 5.73 -2.22
N PRO A 121 -1.20 6.66 -1.47
CA PRO A 121 -1.72 7.06 -0.16
C PRO A 121 -2.97 7.94 -0.37
N ARG A 122 -4.14 7.37 -0.16
CA ARG A 122 -5.41 8.11 -0.04
C ARG A 122 -5.91 8.00 1.40
N ILE A 123 -6.75 8.95 1.83
CA ILE A 123 -7.45 8.88 3.13
C ILE A 123 -8.23 7.57 3.30
N SER A 124 -8.68 6.97 2.19
CA SER A 124 -9.42 5.71 2.16
C SER A 124 -8.55 4.46 2.01
N THR A 125 -7.23 4.59 1.84
CA THR A 125 -6.34 3.42 1.64
C THR A 125 -6.24 2.66 2.96
N PRO A 126 -6.64 1.37 3.02
CA PRO A 126 -6.57 0.60 4.24
C PRO A 126 -5.10 0.36 4.64
N HIS A 127 -4.85 0.26 5.94
CA HIS A 127 -3.48 0.04 6.45
C HIS A 127 -2.84 -1.25 5.91
N SER A 128 -3.65 -2.29 5.64
CA SER A 128 -3.21 -3.53 5.00
C SER A 128 -2.52 -3.28 3.66
N ASP A 129 -3.01 -2.31 2.88
CA ASP A 129 -2.49 -2.02 1.54
C ASP A 129 -1.19 -1.23 1.63
N LEU A 130 -1.03 -0.39 2.65
CA LEU A 130 0.22 0.32 2.93
C LEU A 130 1.37 -0.64 3.27
N LEU A 131 1.07 -1.78 3.90
CA LEU A 131 2.05 -2.84 4.20
C LEU A 131 2.55 -3.57 2.94
N LEU A 132 1.85 -3.44 1.81
CA LEU A 132 2.26 -4.01 0.52
C LEU A 132 3.27 -3.11 -0.21
N SER A 133 3.57 -1.93 0.32
CA SER A 133 4.59 -1.04 -0.24
C SER A 133 5.97 -1.71 -0.24
N GLY A 134 6.66 -1.63 -1.38
CA GLY A 134 7.97 -2.26 -1.57
C GLY A 134 7.88 -3.77 -1.81
N THR A 135 6.68 -4.34 -2.00
CA THR A 135 6.55 -5.73 -2.44
C THR A 135 7.17 -5.88 -3.81
N LYS A 136 8.19 -6.72 -3.88
CA LYS A 136 8.93 -7.05 -5.10
C LYS A 136 8.14 -8.09 -5.90
N CYS A 137 7.96 -7.86 -7.18
CA CYS A 137 7.27 -8.78 -8.08
C CYS A 137 7.72 -8.59 -9.54
N TYR A 138 7.36 -9.54 -10.39
CA TYR A 138 7.67 -9.54 -11.81
C TYR A 138 6.40 -9.43 -12.64
N MET A 139 6.50 -8.87 -13.84
CA MET A 139 5.36 -8.80 -14.74
C MET A 139 4.92 -10.22 -15.13
N GLY A 140 3.72 -10.62 -14.69
CA GLY A 140 3.19 -11.98 -14.89
C GLY A 140 3.25 -12.90 -13.66
N ASP A 141 3.88 -12.48 -12.56
CA ASP A 141 3.83 -13.20 -11.27
C ASP A 141 2.39 -13.15 -10.69
N PRO A 142 1.88 -14.24 -10.06
CA PRO A 142 0.68 -14.19 -9.23
C PRO A 142 0.61 -12.98 -8.27
N VAL A 143 1.72 -12.60 -7.65
CA VAL A 143 1.82 -11.42 -6.77
C VAL A 143 1.56 -10.14 -7.55
N PHE A 144 2.09 -10.03 -8.78
CA PHE A 144 1.82 -8.89 -9.65
C PHE A 144 0.35 -8.83 -10.06
N ALA A 145 -0.28 -9.96 -10.38
CA ALA A 145 -1.70 -10.02 -10.72
C ALA A 145 -2.61 -9.58 -9.55
N GLU A 146 -2.26 -9.98 -8.32
CA GLU A 146 -2.98 -9.56 -7.10
C GLU A 146 -2.80 -8.08 -6.79
N LEU A 147 -1.60 -7.54 -7.00
CA LEU A 147 -1.32 -6.13 -6.73
C LEU A 147 -1.79 -5.20 -7.87
N ALA A 148 -1.92 -5.71 -9.11
CA ALA A 148 -2.40 -4.94 -10.26
C ALA A 148 -3.85 -4.48 -10.13
N ILE A 149 -4.68 -5.19 -9.38
CA ILE A 149 -6.05 -4.77 -9.06
C ILE A 149 -6.10 -3.71 -7.96
N ARG A 150 -5.00 -3.49 -7.23
CA ARG A 150 -4.89 -2.50 -6.16
C ARG A 150 -4.47 -1.15 -6.70
N HIS A 151 -4.94 -0.09 -6.04
CA HIS A 151 -4.66 1.27 -6.47
C HIS A 151 -3.23 1.69 -6.07
N GLY A 152 -2.25 1.46 -6.94
CA GLY A 152 -0.86 1.81 -6.72
C GLY A 152 -0.08 2.10 -8.00
N ARG A 153 1.22 2.36 -7.84
CA ARG A 153 2.19 2.56 -8.92
C ARG A 153 3.23 1.45 -8.90
N TRP A 154 3.76 1.14 -10.07
CA TRP A 154 4.87 0.22 -10.26
C TRP A 154 6.18 0.97 -10.43
N VAL A 155 7.19 0.55 -9.67
CA VAL A 155 8.53 1.13 -9.69
C VAL A 155 9.53 0.09 -10.17
N PRO A 156 10.17 0.24 -11.34
CA PRO A 156 11.19 -0.69 -11.80
C PRO A 156 12.47 -0.60 -10.96
N SER A 157 13.20 -1.70 -10.88
CA SER A 157 14.54 -1.75 -10.33
C SER A 157 15.57 -1.21 -11.31
N ASN A 158 16.73 -0.83 -10.79
CA ASN A 158 17.94 -0.59 -11.56
C ASN A 158 18.68 -1.92 -11.84
N LYS A 159 19.79 -1.85 -12.59
CA LYS A 159 20.61 -3.02 -12.95
C LYS A 159 21.25 -3.72 -11.74
N SER A 160 21.35 -3.07 -10.58
CA SER A 160 21.83 -3.66 -9.33
C SER A 160 20.71 -4.28 -8.47
N GLY A 161 19.47 -4.32 -8.96
CA GLY A 161 18.33 -4.89 -8.24
C GLY A 161 17.83 -4.02 -7.08
N GLN A 162 18.18 -2.73 -7.08
CA GLN A 162 17.67 -1.73 -6.14
C GLN A 162 16.54 -0.93 -6.81
N VAL A 163 15.65 -0.34 -6.01
CA VAL A 163 14.60 0.57 -6.50
C VAL A 163 15.24 1.67 -7.34
N SER A 164 14.76 1.89 -8.57
CA SER A 164 15.34 2.91 -9.45
C SER A 164 15.15 4.31 -8.87
N ASP A 165 16.25 5.06 -8.72
CA ASP A 165 16.25 6.46 -8.25
C ASP A 165 15.37 7.38 -9.11
N PHE A 166 15.18 7.04 -10.38
CA PHE A 166 14.27 7.78 -11.28
C PHE A 166 12.80 7.71 -10.82
N PHE A 167 12.44 6.68 -10.06
CA PHE A 167 11.08 6.39 -9.60
C PHE A 167 10.87 6.54 -8.09
N THR A 168 11.93 6.80 -7.30
CA THR A 168 11.79 7.22 -5.89
C THR A 168 11.32 8.68 -5.77
N HIS A 169 11.34 9.45 -6.88
CA HIS A 169 10.76 10.78 -7.01
C HIS A 169 9.22 10.83 -7.09
N THR A 170 8.50 9.84 -6.54
CA THR A 170 7.03 9.78 -6.62
C THR A 170 6.45 10.03 -5.25
N ASP A 171 5.98 11.26 -5.03
CA ASP A 171 5.24 11.82 -3.90
C ASP A 171 5.81 11.58 -2.48
N ILE A 172 6.27 10.39 -2.12
CA ILE A 172 7.02 10.09 -0.88
C ILE A 172 8.39 10.75 -0.91
N GLY A 173 9.16 10.61 -1.99
CA GLY A 173 10.42 11.34 -2.13
C GLY A 173 10.20 12.86 -2.16
N GLN A 174 9.15 13.35 -2.85
CA GLN A 174 8.82 14.78 -2.85
C GLN A 174 8.34 15.28 -1.48
N LEU A 175 7.58 14.47 -0.74
CA LEU A 175 7.21 14.75 0.65
C LEU A 175 8.45 14.74 1.54
N ASP A 176 9.37 13.78 1.37
CA ASP A 176 10.62 13.71 2.13
C ASP A 176 11.51 14.93 1.83
N PHE A 177 11.64 15.34 0.57
CA PHE A 177 12.34 16.57 0.17
C PHE A 177 11.68 17.84 0.74
N ALA A 178 10.34 17.94 0.68
CA ALA A 178 9.62 19.05 1.28
C ALA A 178 9.71 19.06 2.82
N ILE A 179 9.74 17.88 3.44
CA ILE A 179 9.92 17.69 4.89
C ILE A 179 11.35 18.08 5.29
N ASN A 180 12.36 17.72 4.50
CA ASN A 180 13.76 18.10 4.75
C ASN A 180 13.91 19.62 4.67
N ASP A 181 13.49 20.24 3.57
CA ASP A 181 13.50 21.70 3.42
C ASP A 181 12.71 22.38 4.56
N TYR A 182 11.59 21.80 5.01
CA TYR A 182 10.82 22.32 6.13
C TYR A 182 11.54 22.16 7.49
N ILE A 183 12.20 21.04 7.74
CA ILE A 183 12.99 20.81 8.95
C ILE A 183 14.17 21.78 8.99
N ASP A 184 14.89 21.93 7.89
CA ASP A 184 16.05 22.83 7.79
C ASP A 184 15.61 24.29 8.00
N PHE A 185 14.51 24.70 7.37
CA PHE A 185 13.86 25.99 7.65
C PHE A 185 13.58 26.18 9.15
N LEU A 186 12.99 25.19 9.82
CA LEU A 186 12.70 25.28 11.25
C LEU A 186 13.97 25.34 12.11
N VAL A 187 15.02 24.63 11.73
CA VAL A 187 16.32 24.63 12.43
C VAL A 187 16.98 26.00 12.31
N GLU A 188 16.98 26.61 11.12
CA GLU A 188 17.50 27.97 10.90
C GLU A 188 16.72 29.01 11.70
N VAL A 189 15.38 28.96 11.64
CA VAL A 189 14.52 29.85 12.43
C VAL A 189 14.80 29.69 13.92
N ARG A 190 14.93 28.45 14.40
CA ARG A 190 15.25 28.16 15.81
C ARG A 190 16.60 28.74 16.20
N ALA A 191 17.63 28.60 15.38
CA ALA A 191 18.95 29.16 15.66
C ALA A 191 18.90 30.69 15.81
N VAL A 192 18.11 31.38 14.98
CA VAL A 192 17.90 32.83 15.11
C VAL A 192 17.15 33.16 16.40
N VAL A 193 16.06 32.44 16.71
CA VAL A 193 15.24 32.66 17.91
C VAL A 193 16.06 32.45 19.19
N GLU A 194 16.88 31.40 19.25
CA GLU A 194 17.71 31.05 20.41
C GLU A 194 18.99 31.88 20.53
N SER A 195 19.35 32.67 19.52
CA SER A 195 20.52 33.56 19.58
C SER A 195 20.36 34.71 20.58
N ASP A 196 21.46 35.34 20.98
CA ASP A 196 21.44 36.53 21.86
C ASP A 196 21.13 37.84 21.11
N LEU A 197 20.65 37.77 19.86
CA LEU A 197 20.40 38.95 19.04
C LEU A 197 19.18 39.76 19.54
N PRO A 198 19.15 41.08 19.30
CA PRO A 198 17.97 41.90 19.59
C PRO A 198 16.73 41.41 18.81
N SER A 199 15.54 41.56 19.40
CA SER A 199 14.29 41.09 18.80
C SER A 199 14.07 41.61 17.37
N GLN A 200 14.37 42.89 17.12
CA GLN A 200 14.23 43.49 15.80
C GLN A 200 15.11 42.80 14.75
N THR A 201 16.35 42.48 15.09
CA THR A 201 17.28 41.76 14.22
C THR A 201 16.80 40.32 13.98
N LYS A 202 16.25 39.65 15.00
CA LYS A 202 15.64 38.33 14.85
C LYS A 202 14.46 38.36 13.88
N TYR A 203 13.60 39.37 13.97
CA TYR A 203 12.48 39.55 13.04
C TYR A 203 12.96 39.66 11.59
N GLU A 204 13.95 40.51 11.34
CA GLU A 204 14.50 40.73 9.99
C GLU A 204 15.15 39.47 9.43
N MET A 205 15.90 38.73 10.26
CA MET A 205 16.54 37.48 9.84
C MET A 205 15.52 36.37 9.52
N ILE A 206 14.47 36.20 10.33
CA ILE A 206 13.43 35.19 10.05
C ILE A 206 12.65 35.54 8.77
N ILE A 207 12.39 36.83 8.51
CA ILE A 207 11.78 37.27 7.26
C ILE A 207 12.69 36.93 6.07
N ALA A 208 14.01 37.20 6.20
CA ALA A 208 14.97 36.87 5.16
C ALA A 208 15.05 35.36 4.89
N ILE A 209 15.09 34.53 5.94
CA ILE A 209 15.02 33.05 5.81
C ILE A 209 13.74 32.63 5.08
N GLY A 210 12.61 33.27 5.38
CA GLY A 210 11.33 33.01 4.74
C GLY A 210 11.28 33.31 3.24
N GLN A 211 12.21 34.11 2.72
CA GLN A 211 12.30 34.45 1.29
C GLN A 211 13.24 33.49 0.52
N LEU A 212 13.89 32.56 1.21
CA LEU A 212 14.78 31.58 0.60
C LEU A 212 13.99 30.37 0.09
N THR A 213 14.68 29.62 -0.76
CA THR A 213 14.25 28.29 -1.22
C THR A 213 15.22 27.28 -0.62
N GLY A 214 14.68 26.19 -0.06
CA GLY A 214 15.46 25.09 0.49
C GLY A 214 16.30 24.38 -0.57
N SER A 215 17.26 23.56 -0.12
CA SER A 215 18.20 22.85 -0.99
C SER A 215 17.52 21.87 -1.94
N ASP A 216 16.35 21.35 -1.57
CA ASP A 216 15.57 20.45 -2.40
C ASP A 216 14.50 21.18 -3.24
N GLY A 217 14.51 22.52 -3.24
CA GLY A 217 13.75 23.36 -4.16
C GLY A 217 12.40 23.88 -3.65
N HIS A 218 12.04 23.65 -2.37
CA HIS A 218 10.78 24.14 -1.81
C HIS A 218 10.91 25.54 -1.21
N SER A 219 9.92 26.40 -1.47
CA SER A 219 9.92 27.78 -0.97
C SER A 219 9.58 27.82 0.52
N HIS A 220 10.40 28.52 1.31
CA HIS A 220 10.11 28.78 2.72
C HIS A 220 8.86 29.65 2.91
N GLU A 221 8.52 30.49 1.93
CA GLU A 221 7.32 31.33 1.95
C GLU A 221 6.06 30.46 2.02
N ALA A 222 6.03 29.36 1.26
CA ALA A 222 4.91 28.42 1.28
C ALA A 222 4.74 27.77 2.66
N PHE A 223 5.83 27.48 3.37
CA PHE A 223 5.78 26.98 4.75
C PHE A 223 5.20 28.03 5.70
N ILE A 224 5.59 29.30 5.55
CA ILE A 224 5.08 30.41 6.34
C ILE A 224 3.57 30.62 6.09
N GLU A 225 3.12 30.52 4.84
CA GLU A 225 1.70 30.57 4.49
C GLU A 225 0.91 29.45 5.16
N ALA A 226 1.43 28.22 5.18
CA ALA A 226 0.80 27.09 5.87
C ALA A 226 0.65 27.32 7.38
N HIS A 227 1.52 28.15 7.97
CA HIS A 227 1.40 28.60 9.37
C HIS A 227 0.40 29.74 9.60
N GLY A 228 -0.26 30.20 8.55
CA GLY A 228 -1.22 31.30 8.52
C GLY A 228 -0.56 32.66 8.25
N GLY A 229 0.56 32.68 7.53
CA GLY A 229 1.28 33.88 7.10
C GLY A 229 2.29 34.40 8.11
N ILE A 230 3.16 35.31 7.65
CA ILE A 230 4.34 35.79 8.38
C ILE A 230 4.02 36.35 9.77
N LYS A 231 2.94 37.12 9.89
CA LYS A 231 2.53 37.71 11.18
C LYS A 231 2.18 36.65 12.22
N ARG A 232 1.47 35.59 11.81
CA ARG A 232 1.06 34.49 12.70
C ARG A 232 2.23 33.55 13.00
N PHE A 233 3.11 33.35 12.05
CA PHE A 233 4.33 32.57 12.24
C PHE A 233 5.26 33.25 13.25
N LEU A 234 5.60 34.53 13.05
CA LEU A 234 6.45 35.30 13.95
C LEU A 234 5.93 35.33 15.39
N ALA A 235 4.63 35.52 15.58
CA ALA A 235 4.00 35.50 16.91
C ALA A 235 4.04 34.13 17.63
N LYS A 236 4.37 33.05 16.92
CA LYS A 236 4.57 31.71 17.51
C LYS A 236 6.03 31.47 17.92
N VAL A 237 6.98 32.08 17.22
CA VAL A 237 8.42 31.76 17.34
C VAL A 237 9.21 32.81 18.12
N ILE A 238 8.73 34.06 18.17
CA ILE A 238 9.27 35.15 19.01
C ILE A 238 8.19 35.57 20.00
#